data_AF-A0A2V8HA66-F1
#
_entry.id   AF-A0A2V8HA66-F1
#
_cell.length_a   1.000
_cell.length_b   1.000
_cell.length_c   1.000
_cell.angle_alpha   90.00
_cell.angle_beta   90.00
_cell.angle_gamma   90.00
#
_symmetry.space_group_name_H-M   'P 1'
#
loop_
_entity.id
_entity.type
_entity.pdbx_description
1 polymer ?
#
loop_
_entity_poly.entity_id
_entity_poly.type
_entity_poly.pdbx_seq_one_letter_code
_entity_poly.pdbx_strand_id
1 'polypeptide(L)'
;MHSATDTFYEWPDYGQMIGAYFDGHPWHQDVRIRVEDKNHPATNRLPDSLTISDEIYQFRDWSRDRVHVLLSLDPASVDLTKDGVHRTDKDFANAWTRTYGSGRIFYTALGHDAAVWRDTRFQQHLLGGIKWAMGVQ
;
A
#
# COMPACT_ATOMS: atom_id res chain seq x y z
N MET A 1 5.87 5.45 -3.66
CA MET A 1 6.08 3.99 -3.68
C MET A 1 6.95 3.62 -2.50
N HIS A 2 6.67 2.50 -1.86
CA HIS A 2 7.42 1.96 -0.73
C HIS A 2 7.83 3.04 0.29
N SER A 3 9.12 3.37 0.38
CA SER A 3 9.70 4.35 1.31
C SER A 3 9.26 5.81 1.13
N ALA A 4 8.43 6.12 0.12
CA ALA A 4 7.88 7.47 -0.04
C ALA A 4 7.06 7.95 1.18
N THR A 5 6.49 7.04 1.97
CA THR A 5 5.82 7.39 3.24
C THR A 5 6.77 7.53 4.43
N ASP A 6 8.02 7.08 4.29
CA ASP A 6 9.10 7.15 5.29
C ASP A 6 9.97 8.39 5.05
N THR A 7 9.32 9.56 4.94
CA THR A 7 10.00 10.84 4.76
C THR A 7 9.04 12.00 5.06
N PHE A 8 9.57 13.22 5.07
CA PHE A 8 8.81 14.47 5.20
C PHE A 8 7.84 14.51 6.39
N TYR A 9 8.23 13.91 7.53
CA TYR A 9 7.44 13.87 8.76
C TYR A 9 7.08 15.24 9.32
N GLU A 10 7.92 16.24 9.06
CA GLU A 10 7.72 17.63 9.50
C GLU A 10 7.01 18.48 8.45
N TRP A 11 6.56 17.90 7.33
CA TRP A 11 5.81 18.59 6.29
C TRP A 11 4.36 18.08 6.24
N PRO A 12 3.41 18.77 6.92
CA PRO A 12 2.02 18.32 7.00
C PRO A 12 1.35 18.15 5.64
N ASP A 13 1.62 19.02 4.66
CA ASP A 13 1.01 18.90 3.33
C ASP A 13 1.44 17.62 2.62
N TYR A 14 2.66 17.11 2.86
CA TYR A 14 3.10 15.84 2.30
C TYR A 14 2.28 14.68 2.86
N GLY A 15 2.10 14.63 4.19
CA GLY A 15 1.23 13.65 4.86
C GLY A 15 -0.22 13.78 4.41
N GLN A 16 -0.72 15.01 4.28
CA GLN A 16 -2.04 15.30 3.74
C GLN A 16 -2.17 15.05 2.25
N MET A 17 -1.10 14.93 1.47
CA MET A 17 -1.15 14.54 0.06
C MET A 17 -1.13 13.01 -0.05
N ILE A 18 -0.24 12.33 0.67
CA ILE A 18 -0.07 10.88 0.55
C ILE A 18 -1.13 10.09 1.35
N GLY A 19 -1.58 10.63 2.49
CA GLY A 19 -2.65 10.10 3.34
C GLY A 19 -2.22 9.28 4.55
N ALA A 20 -0.91 9.22 4.83
CA ALA A 20 -0.31 8.47 5.92
C ALA A 20 1.12 8.94 6.20
N TYR A 21 1.65 8.54 7.36
CA TYR A 21 3.09 8.45 7.60
C TYR A 21 3.47 7.00 7.94
N PHE A 22 4.67 6.61 7.54
CA PHE A 22 5.26 5.34 7.95
C PHE A 22 5.32 5.23 9.48
N ASP A 23 5.04 4.03 9.99
CA ASP A 23 5.04 3.71 11.42
C ASP A 23 5.64 2.32 11.69
N GLY A 24 6.66 1.92 10.92
CA GLY A 24 7.35 0.66 11.09
C GLY A 24 6.99 -0.41 10.05
N HIS A 25 7.82 -1.44 10.01
CA HIS A 25 7.71 -2.58 9.10
C HIS A 25 7.91 -3.91 9.87
N PRO A 26 6.95 -4.31 10.72
CA PRO A 26 7.16 -5.46 11.61
C PRO A 26 7.34 -6.78 10.85
N TRP A 27 6.96 -6.87 9.58
CA TRP A 27 7.05 -8.09 8.79
C TRP A 27 7.93 -7.91 7.54
N HIS A 28 8.94 -8.76 7.42
CA HIS A 28 9.70 -8.98 6.18
C HIS A 28 9.74 -10.48 5.94
N GLN A 29 8.74 -10.98 5.22
CA GLN A 29 8.45 -12.41 5.04
C GLN A 29 7.38 -12.59 3.96
N ASP A 30 7.06 -13.84 3.64
CA ASP A 30 5.86 -14.16 2.87
C ASP A 30 4.60 -13.73 3.64
N VAL A 31 3.80 -12.86 3.03
CA VAL A 31 2.51 -12.43 3.53
C VAL A 31 1.44 -12.62 2.48
N ARG A 32 0.17 -12.67 2.91
CA ARG A 32 -0.97 -12.64 1.99
C ARG A 32 -1.51 -11.22 1.92
N ILE A 33 -1.53 -10.66 0.71
CA ILE A 33 -2.15 -9.38 0.39
C ILE A 33 -3.53 -9.64 -0.20
N ARG A 34 -4.57 -9.02 0.36
CA ARG A 34 -5.95 -9.02 -0.15
C ARG A 34 -6.14 -7.90 -1.16
N VAL A 35 -6.89 -8.18 -2.22
CA VAL A 35 -7.33 -7.19 -3.19
C VAL A 35 -8.73 -6.72 -2.84
N GLU A 36 -8.86 -5.45 -2.48
CA GLU A 36 -10.12 -4.89 -1.97
C GLU A 36 -11.01 -4.32 -3.07
N ASP A 37 -10.42 -3.74 -4.12
CA ASP A 37 -11.13 -3.27 -5.30
C ASP A 37 -10.61 -3.99 -6.54
N LYS A 38 -11.48 -4.77 -7.18
CA LYS A 38 -11.16 -5.56 -8.39
C LYS A 38 -11.46 -4.82 -9.69
N ASN A 39 -12.09 -3.65 -9.61
CA ASN A 39 -12.43 -2.83 -10.77
C ASN A 39 -11.33 -1.80 -11.05
N HIS A 40 -10.57 -1.41 -10.04
CA HIS A 40 -9.53 -0.40 -10.20
C HIS A 40 -8.40 -0.85 -11.15
N PRO A 41 -7.92 0.03 -12.04
CA PRO A 41 -6.76 -0.19 -12.92
C PRO A 41 -5.57 -0.94 -12.34
N ALA A 42 -5.17 -0.55 -11.14
CA ALA A 42 -4.00 -1.11 -10.44
C ALA A 42 -4.24 -2.53 -9.92
N THR A 43 -5.46 -3.05 -9.93
CA THR A 43 -5.79 -4.30 -9.22
C THR A 43 -6.70 -5.22 -10.03
N ASN A 44 -7.25 -4.76 -11.15
CA ASN A 44 -8.17 -5.53 -11.99
C ASN A 44 -7.57 -6.76 -12.70
N ARG A 45 -6.25 -6.91 -12.69
CA ARG A 45 -5.55 -8.11 -13.18
C ARG A 45 -5.04 -9.03 -12.07
N LEU A 46 -5.15 -8.59 -10.82
CA LEU A 46 -4.71 -9.39 -9.68
C LEU A 46 -5.77 -10.44 -9.30
N PRO A 47 -5.37 -11.57 -8.69
CA PRO A 47 -6.31 -12.49 -8.02
C PRO A 47 -6.99 -11.81 -6.82
N ASP A 48 -7.88 -12.49 -6.10
CA ASP A 48 -8.55 -11.92 -4.92
C ASP A 48 -7.58 -11.73 -3.73
N SER A 49 -6.53 -12.55 -3.70
CA SER A 49 -5.39 -12.35 -2.84
C SER A 49 -4.15 -12.93 -3.49
N LEU A 50 -2.98 -12.43 -3.12
CA LEU A 50 -1.69 -12.93 -3.58
C LEU A 50 -0.72 -13.07 -2.40
N THR A 51 0.09 -14.13 -2.44
CA THR A 51 1.26 -14.24 -1.57
C THR A 51 2.44 -13.51 -2.20
N ILE A 52 3.13 -12.72 -1.39
CA ILE A 52 4.33 -11.95 -1.75
C ILE A 52 5.29 -11.92 -0.56
N SER A 53 6.59 -12.08 -0.83
CA SER A 53 7.66 -11.80 0.13
C SER A 53 8.10 -10.36 -0.08
N ASP A 54 7.95 -9.52 0.94
CA ASP A 54 8.37 -8.12 0.91
C ASP A 54 8.50 -7.56 2.34
N GLU A 55 9.01 -6.35 2.47
CA GLU A 55 8.96 -5.55 3.70
C GLU A 55 7.61 -4.83 3.81
N ILE A 56 6.80 -5.19 4.82
CA ILE A 56 5.40 -4.78 4.93
C ILE A 56 5.23 -3.68 5.98
N TYR A 57 4.81 -2.51 5.50
CA TYR A 57 4.62 -1.33 6.34
C TYR A 57 3.29 -1.37 7.10
N GLN A 58 3.29 -0.69 8.24
CA GLN A 58 2.08 -0.14 8.86
C GLN A 58 2.17 1.39 8.88
N PHE A 59 1.03 2.03 9.10
CA PHE A 59 0.89 3.48 8.95
C PHE A 59 0.18 4.13 10.12
N ARG A 60 0.72 5.27 10.57
CA ARG A 60 0.08 6.23 11.48
C ARG A 60 -0.56 7.37 10.69
N ASP A 61 -1.44 8.12 11.35
CA ASP A 61 -2.20 9.23 10.74
C ASP A 61 -2.89 8.83 9.42
N TRP A 62 -3.39 7.60 9.39
CA TRP A 62 -4.11 7.01 8.26
C TRP A 62 -5.54 6.64 8.66
N SER A 63 -6.48 6.73 7.73
CA SER A 63 -7.85 6.24 7.89
C SER A 63 -8.43 5.85 6.53
N ARG A 64 -9.25 4.78 6.51
CA ARG A 64 -10.03 4.37 5.34
C ARG A 64 -10.94 5.48 4.82
N ASP A 65 -11.43 6.36 5.69
CA ASP A 65 -12.33 7.44 5.26
C ASP A 65 -11.63 8.51 4.42
N ARG A 66 -10.28 8.51 4.38
CA ARG A 66 -9.48 9.50 3.64
C ARG A 66 -8.91 8.97 2.32
N VAL A 67 -8.97 7.66 2.09
CA VAL A 67 -8.33 7.01 0.95
C VAL A 67 -9.21 5.91 0.36
N HIS A 68 -9.03 5.63 -0.92
CA HIS A 68 -9.62 4.47 -1.56
C HIS A 68 -8.63 3.30 -1.48
N VAL A 69 -8.87 2.34 -0.59
CA VAL A 69 -7.96 1.21 -0.38
C VAL A 69 -8.06 0.22 -1.54
N LEU A 70 -6.89 -0.20 -2.04
CA LEU A 70 -6.77 -1.14 -3.16
C LEU A 70 -6.25 -2.49 -2.71
N LEU A 71 -5.24 -2.48 -1.84
CA LEU A 71 -4.60 -3.67 -1.28
C LEU A 71 -4.50 -3.53 0.23
N SER A 72 -4.66 -4.64 0.96
CA SER A 72 -4.39 -4.71 2.40
C SER A 72 -3.68 -6.00 2.77
N LEU A 73 -2.88 -5.98 3.83
CA LEU A 73 -2.36 -7.20 4.43
C LEU A 73 -3.52 -8.01 5.02
N ASP A 74 -3.46 -9.33 4.85
CA ASP A 74 -4.28 -10.28 5.60
C ASP A 74 -3.68 -10.51 6.99
N PRO A 75 -4.33 -10.05 8.09
CA PRO A 75 -3.76 -10.21 9.42
C PRO A 75 -3.62 -11.67 9.87
N ALA A 76 -4.32 -12.61 9.23
CA ALA A 76 -4.18 -14.04 9.52
C ALA A 76 -2.93 -14.66 8.87
N SER A 77 -2.19 -13.91 8.04
CA SER A 77 -0.94 -14.37 7.44
C SER A 77 0.31 -13.96 8.21
N VAL A 78 0.15 -13.25 9.33
CA VAL A 78 1.26 -12.71 10.11
C VAL A 78 1.02 -12.90 11.61
N ASP A 79 2.11 -12.85 12.39
CA ASP A 79 2.03 -12.75 13.84
C ASP A 79 1.83 -11.27 14.24
N LEU A 80 0.64 -10.96 14.75
CA LEU A 80 0.28 -9.63 15.24
C LEU A 80 0.82 -9.33 16.65
N THR A 81 1.41 -10.33 17.33
CA THR A 81 2.04 -10.16 18.66
C THR A 81 3.51 -9.79 18.57
N LYS A 82 4.07 -9.77 17.35
CA LYS A 82 5.46 -9.39 17.10
C LYS A 82 5.75 -7.96 17.56
N ASP A 83 6.95 -7.76 18.09
CA ASP A 83 7.43 -6.42 18.46
C ASP A 83 7.36 -5.45 17.28
N GLY A 84 6.95 -4.22 17.56
CA GLY A 84 6.81 -3.17 16.57
C GLY A 84 5.49 -3.21 15.79
N VAL A 85 4.52 -4.06 16.13
CA VAL A 85 3.13 -3.92 15.63
C VAL A 85 2.40 -2.86 16.46
N HIS A 86 2.05 -1.74 15.85
CA HIS A 86 1.43 -0.59 16.54
C HIS A 86 -0.07 -0.47 16.27
N ARG A 87 -0.54 -0.86 15.07
CA ARG A 87 -1.97 -0.77 14.74
C ARG A 87 -2.79 -1.85 15.42
N THR A 88 -3.77 -1.45 16.21
CA THR A 88 -4.65 -2.34 16.98
C THR A 88 -5.96 -2.67 16.28
N ASP A 89 -6.37 -1.86 15.29
CA ASP A 89 -7.57 -2.07 14.48
C ASP A 89 -7.44 -3.19 13.45
N LYS A 90 -6.23 -3.76 13.32
CA LYS A 90 -5.86 -4.82 12.37
C LYS A 90 -6.07 -4.43 10.91
N ASP A 91 -6.02 -3.14 10.63
CA ASP A 91 -6.24 -2.59 9.31
C ASP A 91 -4.93 -2.07 8.71
N PHE A 92 -4.33 -2.88 7.84
CA PHE A 92 -3.00 -2.65 7.30
C PHE A 92 -3.08 -2.47 5.78
N ALA A 93 -3.54 -1.29 5.34
CA ALA A 93 -3.53 -0.96 3.92
C ALA A 93 -2.11 -1.02 3.35
N ASN A 94 -1.97 -1.59 2.15
CA ASN A 94 -0.71 -1.78 1.45
C ASN A 94 -0.68 -1.05 0.10
N ALA A 95 -1.84 -0.65 -0.42
CA ALA A 95 -1.93 0.29 -1.53
C ALA A 95 -3.26 1.04 -1.48
N TRP A 96 -3.25 2.29 -1.90
CA TRP A 96 -4.46 3.12 -1.96
C TRP A 96 -4.33 4.21 -3.02
N THR A 97 -5.47 4.79 -3.36
CA THR A 97 -5.55 6.02 -4.12
C THR A 97 -6.26 7.10 -3.35
N ARG A 98 -6.02 8.36 -3.76
CA ARG A 98 -6.79 9.51 -3.30
C ARG A 98 -6.58 10.70 -4.24
N THR A 99 -7.36 11.75 -4.04
CA THR A 99 -7.14 13.04 -4.68
C THR A 99 -6.50 14.02 -3.71
N TYR A 100 -5.70 14.94 -4.26
CA TYR A 100 -5.15 16.07 -3.53
C TYR A 100 -5.08 17.28 -4.47
N GLY A 101 -5.89 18.31 -4.20
CA GLY A 101 -6.24 19.31 -5.20
C GLY A 101 -6.83 18.65 -6.46
N SER A 102 -6.32 19.01 -7.63
CA SER A 102 -6.69 18.38 -8.90
C SER A 102 -5.86 17.14 -9.25
N GLY A 103 -4.91 16.75 -8.39
CA GLY A 103 -4.02 15.62 -8.61
C GLY A 103 -4.63 14.28 -8.18
N ARG A 104 -4.25 13.22 -8.89
CA ARG A 104 -4.53 11.82 -8.52
C ARG A 104 -3.28 11.20 -7.92
N ILE A 105 -3.38 10.75 -6.68
CA ILE A 105 -2.30 10.11 -5.93
C ILE A 105 -2.55 8.61 -5.91
N PHE A 106 -1.59 7.85 -6.42
CA PHE A 106 -1.52 6.40 -6.27
C PHE A 106 -0.31 6.07 -5.40
N TYR A 107 -0.53 5.31 -4.33
CA TYR A 107 0.52 4.83 -3.45
C TYR A 107 0.42 3.31 -3.30
N THR A 108 1.59 2.67 -3.28
CA THR A 108 1.77 1.26 -2.93
C THR A 108 2.98 1.17 -2.01
N ALA A 109 2.82 0.43 -0.92
CA ALA A 109 3.84 0.12 0.08
C ALA A 109 4.77 -1.01 -0.39
N LEU A 110 4.33 -1.80 -1.37
CA LEU A 110 5.13 -2.88 -1.96
C LEU A 110 6.30 -2.32 -2.79
N GLY A 111 7.36 -3.12 -2.88
CA GLY A 111 8.52 -2.86 -3.73
C GLY A 111 9.86 -2.70 -3.00
N HIS A 112 10.01 -3.23 -1.78
CA HIS A 112 11.32 -3.28 -1.09
C HIS A 112 12.23 -4.28 -1.81
N ASP A 113 11.79 -5.53 -1.90
CA ASP A 113 12.61 -6.62 -2.39
C ASP A 113 12.74 -6.57 -3.92
N ALA A 114 13.96 -6.77 -4.43
CA ALA A 114 14.23 -6.80 -5.86
C ALA A 114 13.43 -7.89 -6.61
N ALA A 115 13.04 -8.95 -5.91
CA ALA A 115 12.19 -10.01 -6.46
C ALA A 115 10.77 -9.51 -6.79
N VAL A 116 10.22 -8.57 -6.00
CA VAL A 116 8.90 -7.97 -6.23
C VAL A 116 8.85 -7.26 -7.58
N TRP A 117 9.93 -6.59 -7.96
CA TRP A 117 10.04 -5.91 -9.26
C TRP A 117 10.06 -6.86 -10.46
N ARG A 118 10.37 -8.15 -10.25
CA ARG A 118 10.34 -9.20 -11.27
C ARG A 118 9.00 -9.93 -11.33
N ASP A 119 8.12 -9.72 -10.36
CA ASP A 119 6.79 -10.30 -10.35
C ASP A 119 5.88 -9.56 -11.35
N THR A 120 5.36 -10.29 -12.33
CA THR A 120 4.48 -9.73 -13.36
C THR A 120 3.18 -9.18 -12.77
N ARG A 121 2.71 -9.71 -11.63
CA ARG A 121 1.54 -9.21 -10.90
C ARG A 121 1.82 -7.82 -10.33
N PHE A 122 3.00 -7.63 -9.72
CA PHE A 122 3.42 -6.32 -9.22
C PHE A 122 3.64 -5.32 -10.35
N GLN A 123 4.26 -5.74 -11.46
CA GLN A 123 4.43 -4.88 -12.65
C GLN A 123 3.09 -4.42 -13.22
N GLN A 124 2.09 -5.31 -13.30
CA GLN A 124 0.73 -4.96 -13.72
C GLN A 124 0.06 -4.00 -12.73
N HIS A 125 0.22 -4.23 -11.43
CA HIS A 125 -0.28 -3.33 -10.38
C HIS A 125 0.29 -1.93 -10.51
N LEU A 126 1.61 -1.84 -10.64
CA LEU A 126 2.32 -0.58 -10.80
C LEU A 126 1.91 0.15 -12.08
N LEU A 127 1.87 -0.54 -13.22
CA LEU A 127 1.48 0.06 -14.49
C LEU A 127 0.03 0.56 -14.46
N GLY A 128 -0.90 -0.20 -13.87
CA GLY A 128 -2.29 0.21 -13.70
C GLY A 128 -2.44 1.43 -12.80
N GLY A 129 -1.68 1.49 -11.70
CA GLY A 129 -1.64 2.65 -10.80
C GLY A 129 -1.08 3.90 -11.48
N ILE A 130 0.00 3.77 -12.25
CA ILE A 130 0.58 4.87 -13.03
C ILE A 130 -0.42 5.39 -14.06
N LYS A 131 -1.06 4.50 -14.84
CA LYS A 131 -2.07 4.89 -15.85
C LYS A 131 -3.26 5.60 -15.22
N TRP A 132 -3.75 5.11 -14.07
CA TRP A 132 -4.81 5.77 -13.33
C TRP A 132 -4.39 7.15 -12.83
N ALA A 133 -3.20 7.28 -12.22
CA ALA A 133 -2.71 8.57 -11.76
C ALA A 133 -2.59 9.58 -12.93
N MET A 134 -2.11 9.13 -14.08
CA MET A 134 -2.04 9.93 -15.32
C MET A 134 -3.41 10.22 -15.96
N GLY A 135 -4.44 9.42 -15.68
CA GLY A 135 -5.79 9.59 -16.25
C GLY A 135 -5.89 9.13 -17.70
N VAL A 136 -5.11 8.11 -18.06
CA VAL A 136 -5.04 7.55 -19.42
C VAL A 136 -5.69 6.16 -19.49
N GLN A 137 -6.66 5.91 -18.61
CA GLN A 137 -7.43 4.67 -18.52
C GLN A 137 -8.91 4.95 -18.33
#